data_AF-A0A068VJB0-F1
#
_entry.id   AF-A0A068VJB0-F1
#
_cell.length_a   1.000
_cell.length_b   1.000
_cell.length_c   1.000
_cell.angle_alpha   90.00
_cell.angle_beta   90.00
_cell.angle_gamma   90.00
#
_symmetry.space_group_name_H-M   'P 1'
#
loop_
_entity.id
_entity.type
_entity.pdbx_description
1 polymer ?
#
loop_
_entity_poly.entity_id
_entity_poly.type
_entity_poly.pdbx_seq_one_letter_code
_entity_poly.pdbx_strand_id
1 'polypeptide(L)'
;MELLSGFSLFLQQINALLRKNFILTWRNRRSTFLQLFSSFFFIAFMFALRKINNYTESRPNLSAKVHDPKPITNPPIPACEDDKLIINVPCFDFVWSGSGNQRLESIVNDIITNNPGHTIPQSKINFLLTKDELDKWLLDNPMHCPGALHLFERNAEEIRYDIEINSSSSFELGRQIEDPAFKFQVPLQYAVSREISRSLIGDPNFSFNVGLKEFAHPPRSIDSSNSYDASFPAIFYLLVAILGFTFRIHSLVLEKELKLRQTMSIMGLYDSAYWTSWFIWEGFMAFLTSLLIVAFGTMFRDDVFMKNNIFLVFLLFFLFMISMVSSITGFLCIHDSTLLGKSSSATTVGFFILAFGLVTVASIFSSLFYDGTVKNSNYRILWSFFPPNPFVGGFTVLEEAAGEGGIRWSQRAECKLLGDPCVSMVRKLQILFFYKYAPSMLVLTSILGSEFSSTIYWLPSRQLGCDTLICVGDVDPDVAIQLRGLTKSYSMALKIRCHYNEMCSLFSPLDLWMNFPKNQLFCLLGSNGAGKSTLISCLTGITPVTHGDALIYGNSIRNSKGMSTIRRLARFDSLWNALSTKEHLHLFANIKGLPMATRKSEVKRLLVDVDIDKIANVRAGSYSGGTRR
;
A
#
# COMPACT_ATOMS: atom_id res chain seq x y z
N MET A 1 37.92 -23.13 27.72
CA MET A 1 37.70 -22.58 26.36
C MET A 1 37.33 -21.12 26.53
N GLU A 2 38.18 -20.21 26.07
CA GLU A 2 37.85 -18.77 26.09
C GLU A 2 36.84 -18.46 25.00
N LEU A 3 35.78 -17.74 25.36
CA LEU A 3 34.74 -17.32 24.44
C LEU A 3 35.06 -15.92 23.92
N LEU A 4 34.69 -15.65 22.69
CA LEU A 4 34.83 -14.33 22.07
C LEU A 4 33.97 -13.31 22.81
N SER A 5 34.47 -12.07 22.94
CA SER A 5 33.79 -10.95 23.60
C SER A 5 33.98 -9.65 22.81
N GLY A 6 33.19 -8.62 23.14
CA GLY A 6 33.29 -7.29 22.54
C GLY A 6 32.95 -7.26 21.05
N PHE A 7 33.69 -6.47 20.27
CA PHE A 7 33.40 -6.22 18.85
C PHE A 7 33.49 -7.47 17.96
N SER A 8 34.42 -8.39 18.26
CA SER A 8 34.53 -9.66 17.53
C SER A 8 33.28 -10.52 17.72
N LEU A 9 32.72 -10.56 18.92
CA LEU A 9 31.47 -11.26 19.21
C LEU A 9 30.30 -10.58 18.50
N PHE A 10 30.25 -9.25 18.50
CA PHE A 10 29.22 -8.47 17.82
C PHE A 10 29.14 -8.79 16.32
N LEU A 11 30.28 -8.78 15.61
CA LEU A 11 30.32 -9.14 14.19
C LEU A 11 29.94 -10.61 13.94
N GLN A 12 30.39 -11.51 14.82
CA GLN A 12 30.02 -12.93 14.73
C GLN A 12 28.50 -13.13 14.90
N GLN A 13 27.88 -12.44 15.86
CA GLN A 13 26.45 -12.48 16.11
C GLN A 13 25.66 -11.94 14.90
N ILE A 14 26.06 -10.80 14.32
CA ILE A 14 25.43 -10.26 13.10
C ILE A 14 25.49 -11.27 11.96
N ASN A 15 26.68 -11.83 11.67
CA ASN A 15 26.84 -12.79 10.58
C ASN A 15 26.01 -14.06 10.80
N ALA A 16 25.90 -14.53 12.04
CA ALA A 16 25.07 -15.69 12.37
C ALA A 16 23.58 -15.42 12.16
N LEU A 17 23.09 -14.23 12.54
CA LEU A 17 21.70 -13.82 12.34
C LEU A 17 21.37 -13.56 10.87
N LEU A 18 22.28 -12.97 10.10
CA LEU A 18 22.11 -12.81 8.65
C LEU A 18 22.02 -14.17 7.96
N ARG A 19 22.88 -15.13 8.34
CA ARG A 19 22.81 -16.50 7.83
C ARG A 19 21.51 -17.19 8.24
N LYS A 20 21.05 -17.00 9.48
CA LYS A 20 19.74 -17.48 9.96
C LYS A 20 18.62 -16.98 9.04
N ASN A 21 18.55 -15.66 8.83
CA ASN A 21 17.52 -15.03 8.00
C ASN A 21 17.58 -15.55 6.56
N PHE A 22 18.78 -15.66 5.98
CA PHE A 22 18.96 -16.24 4.65
C PHE A 22 18.39 -17.66 4.54
N ILE A 23 18.70 -18.55 5.50
CA ILE A 23 18.18 -19.92 5.48
C ILE A 23 16.66 -19.95 5.62
N LEU A 24 16.10 -19.12 6.52
CA LEU A 24 14.65 -19.04 6.73
C LEU A 24 13.94 -18.56 5.45
N THR A 25 14.44 -17.50 4.82
CA THR A 25 13.91 -16.97 3.55
C THR A 25 14.06 -17.98 2.42
N TRP A 26 15.23 -18.61 2.27
CA TRP A 26 15.48 -19.60 1.22
C TRP A 26 14.58 -20.84 1.34
N ARG A 27 14.24 -21.26 2.57
CA ARG A 27 13.35 -22.39 2.81
C ARG A 27 11.88 -22.02 2.65
N ASN A 28 11.51 -20.77 2.90
CA ASN A 28 10.17 -20.26 2.67
C ASN A 28 9.98 -19.67 1.26
N ARG A 29 10.39 -20.45 0.23
CA ARG A 29 10.43 -19.98 -1.18
C ARG A 29 9.12 -19.41 -1.69
N ARG A 30 7.98 -19.97 -1.29
CA ARG A 30 6.66 -19.50 -1.74
C ARG A 30 6.37 -18.09 -1.25
N SER A 31 6.60 -17.83 0.04
CA SER A 31 6.40 -16.50 0.62
C SER A 31 7.40 -15.49 0.04
N THR A 32 8.66 -15.87 -0.12
CA THR A 32 9.69 -14.99 -0.71
C THR A 32 9.42 -14.71 -2.19
N PHE A 33 8.98 -15.71 -2.95
CA PHE A 33 8.58 -15.52 -4.35
C PHE A 33 7.40 -14.56 -4.45
N LEU A 34 6.33 -14.77 -3.67
CA LEU A 34 5.19 -13.87 -3.64
C LEU A 34 5.58 -12.45 -3.21
N GLN A 35 6.52 -12.30 -2.28
CA GLN A 35 7.00 -10.99 -1.83
C GLN A 35 7.81 -10.25 -2.92
N LEU A 36 8.65 -10.95 -3.67
CA LEU A 36 9.54 -10.35 -4.66
C LEU A 36 8.88 -10.16 -6.04
N PHE A 37 7.99 -11.08 -6.43
CA PHE A 37 7.33 -11.09 -7.75
C PHE A 37 5.89 -10.55 -7.72
N SER A 38 5.35 -10.14 -6.57
CA SER A 38 4.03 -9.47 -6.54
C SER A 38 4.00 -8.25 -7.46
N SER A 39 5.10 -7.50 -7.52
CA SER A 39 5.30 -6.34 -8.40
C SER A 39 5.04 -6.68 -9.87
N PHE A 40 5.47 -7.85 -10.34
CA PHE A 40 5.22 -8.30 -11.71
C PHE A 40 3.72 -8.37 -12.01
N PHE A 41 2.92 -9.01 -11.15
CA PHE A 41 1.49 -9.20 -11.39
C PHE A 41 0.71 -7.89 -11.39
N PHE A 42 1.00 -6.99 -10.46
CA PHE A 42 0.36 -5.67 -10.41
C PHE A 42 0.76 -4.78 -11.59
N ILE A 43 2.05 -4.77 -11.98
CA ILE A 43 2.52 -3.99 -13.13
C ILE A 43 1.97 -4.59 -14.44
N ALA A 44 1.91 -5.91 -14.56
CA ALA A 44 1.29 -6.58 -15.71
C ALA A 44 -0.21 -6.26 -15.82
N PHE A 45 -0.91 -6.23 -14.69
CA PHE A 45 -2.32 -5.83 -14.64
C PHE A 45 -2.51 -4.36 -15.03
N MET A 46 -1.67 -3.46 -14.51
CA MET A 46 -1.65 -2.04 -14.91
C MET A 46 -1.39 -1.87 -16.41
N PHE A 47 -0.45 -2.62 -16.97
CA PHE A 47 -0.19 -2.63 -18.40
C PHE A 47 -1.40 -3.11 -19.21
N ALA A 48 -2.09 -4.16 -18.74
CA ALA A 48 -3.31 -4.66 -19.38
C ALA A 48 -4.43 -3.61 -19.36
N LEU A 49 -4.64 -2.94 -18.23
CA LEU A 49 -5.61 -1.85 -18.09
C LEU A 49 -5.28 -0.70 -19.03
N ARG A 50 -4.03 -0.23 -19.05
CA ARG A 50 -3.58 0.83 -19.95
C ARG A 50 -3.80 0.47 -21.43
N LYS A 51 -3.54 -0.79 -21.82
CA LYS A 51 -3.78 -1.26 -23.18
C LYS A 51 -5.27 -1.27 -23.53
N ILE A 52 -6.14 -1.64 -22.59
CA ILE A 52 -7.60 -1.56 -22.75
C ILE A 52 -8.04 -0.11 -22.91
N ASN A 53 -7.47 0.82 -22.16
CA ASN A 53 -7.77 2.24 -22.29
C ASN A 53 -7.39 2.80 -23.65
N ASN A 54 -6.13 2.59 -24.05
CA ASN A 54 -5.63 3.05 -25.33
C ASN A 54 -6.44 2.46 -26.50
N TYR A 55 -6.88 1.20 -26.38
CA TYR A 55 -7.76 0.59 -27.39
C TYR A 55 -9.14 1.28 -27.44
N THR A 56 -9.70 1.63 -26.29
CA THR A 56 -10.99 2.34 -26.19
C THR A 56 -10.89 3.74 -26.78
N GLU A 57 -9.80 4.47 -26.50
CA GLU A 57 -9.53 5.80 -27.05
C GLU A 57 -9.20 5.78 -28.55
N SER A 58 -8.60 4.69 -29.08
CA SER A 58 -8.23 4.58 -30.49
C SER A 58 -9.40 4.32 -31.45
N ARG A 59 -10.64 4.31 -30.97
CA ARG A 59 -11.81 4.08 -31.84
C ARG A 59 -12.00 5.27 -32.81
N PRO A 60 -11.98 5.02 -34.13
CA PRO A 60 -11.73 6.04 -35.15
C PRO A 60 -12.81 7.12 -35.27
N ASN A 61 -14.04 6.87 -34.80
CA ASN A 61 -15.17 7.78 -35.06
C ASN A 61 -15.43 8.79 -33.93
N LEU A 62 -14.78 8.67 -32.76
CA LEU A 62 -14.95 9.63 -31.65
C LEU A 62 -13.73 10.48 -31.35
N SER A 63 -12.55 9.88 -31.45
CA SER A 63 -11.33 10.41 -30.84
C SER A 63 -10.17 10.50 -31.81
N ALA A 64 -10.40 10.29 -33.12
CA ALA A 64 -9.34 10.43 -34.11
C ALA A 64 -8.91 11.90 -34.24
N LYS A 65 -7.61 12.10 -34.42
CA LYS A 65 -7.05 13.39 -34.80
C LYS A 65 -7.43 13.68 -36.26
N VAL A 66 -8.23 14.70 -36.49
CA VAL A 66 -8.67 15.08 -37.84
C VAL A 66 -7.90 16.33 -38.29
N HIS A 67 -7.02 16.16 -39.27
CA HIS A 67 -6.21 17.25 -39.82
C HIS A 67 -6.87 17.95 -41.00
N ASP A 68 -7.52 17.19 -41.89
CA ASP A 68 -8.23 17.71 -43.05
C ASP A 68 -9.47 16.84 -43.36
N PRO A 69 -10.63 17.18 -42.78
CA PRO A 69 -11.86 16.43 -43.01
C PRO A 69 -12.38 16.65 -44.42
N LYS A 70 -12.90 15.59 -45.05
CA LYS A 70 -13.52 15.69 -46.37
C LYS A 70 -14.89 16.37 -46.24
N PRO A 71 -15.22 17.35 -47.10
CA PRO A 71 -16.54 17.98 -47.08
C PRO A 71 -17.61 16.96 -47.46
N ILE A 72 -18.69 16.92 -46.69
CA ILE A 72 -19.90 16.16 -46.98
C ILE A 72 -20.79 17.04 -47.86
N THR A 73 -21.08 16.58 -49.07
CA THR A 73 -21.94 17.27 -50.04
C THR A 73 -23.21 16.48 -50.25
N ASN A 74 -24.37 17.12 -50.12
CA ASN A 74 -25.69 16.52 -50.32
C ASN A 74 -25.92 15.25 -49.44
N PRO A 75 -25.82 15.35 -48.11
CA PRO A 75 -26.05 14.22 -47.22
C PRO A 75 -27.53 13.75 -47.24
N PRO A 76 -27.79 12.42 -47.22
CA PRO A 76 -29.15 11.90 -47.10
C PRO A 76 -29.66 12.01 -45.65
N ILE A 77 -30.97 12.22 -45.48
CA ILE A 77 -31.63 11.97 -44.20
C ILE A 77 -31.62 10.43 -44.00
N PRO A 78 -30.97 9.91 -42.94
CA PRO A 78 -30.86 8.47 -42.72
C PRO A 78 -32.21 7.87 -42.29
N ALA A 79 -32.44 6.59 -42.60
CA ALA A 79 -33.61 5.91 -42.09
C ALA A 79 -33.45 5.67 -40.58
N CYS A 80 -34.53 5.79 -39.81
CA CYS A 80 -34.50 5.55 -38.37
C CYS A 80 -34.08 4.11 -38.01
N GLU A 81 -34.21 3.18 -38.96
CA GLU A 81 -33.86 1.77 -38.83
C GLU A 81 -32.38 1.47 -39.13
N ASP A 82 -31.66 2.42 -39.73
CA ASP A 82 -30.22 2.29 -39.97
C ASP A 82 -29.45 2.24 -38.63
N ASP A 83 -30.07 2.76 -37.56
CA ASP A 83 -29.49 2.89 -36.21
C ASP A 83 -30.31 2.17 -35.14
N LYS A 84 -30.43 0.84 -35.27
CA LYS A 84 -31.27 -0.06 -34.43
C LYS A 84 -30.99 -0.07 -32.92
N LEU A 85 -30.10 0.78 -32.44
CA LEU A 85 -29.49 0.68 -31.11
C LEU A 85 -29.80 1.87 -30.21
N ILE A 86 -30.25 3.00 -30.79
CA ILE A 86 -30.64 4.21 -30.06
C ILE A 86 -32.18 4.40 -30.17
N ILE A 87 -32.78 4.01 -31.29
CA ILE A 87 -34.19 4.28 -31.60
C ILE A 87 -35.04 3.02 -31.41
N ASN A 88 -36.18 3.16 -30.71
CA ASN A 88 -37.17 2.11 -30.52
C ASN A 88 -37.99 1.89 -31.81
N VAL A 89 -38.15 0.63 -32.21
CA VAL A 89 -39.00 0.25 -33.36
C VAL A 89 -40.41 -0.08 -32.85
N PRO A 90 -41.49 0.40 -33.48
CA PRO A 90 -41.55 1.18 -34.73
C PRO A 90 -41.07 2.63 -34.56
N CYS A 91 -40.35 3.14 -35.57
CA CYS A 91 -39.76 4.48 -35.55
C CYS A 91 -40.15 5.31 -36.79
N PHE A 92 -40.04 6.62 -36.62
CA PHE A 92 -40.18 7.63 -37.67
C PHE A 92 -38.82 8.22 -38.03
N ASP A 93 -38.59 8.52 -39.30
CA ASP A 93 -37.35 9.13 -39.79
C ASP A 93 -37.26 10.59 -39.33
N PHE A 94 -38.36 11.31 -39.38
CA PHE A 94 -38.54 12.58 -38.68
C PHE A 94 -40.03 12.84 -38.43
N VAL A 95 -40.34 13.67 -37.44
CA VAL A 95 -41.70 14.18 -37.19
C VAL A 95 -41.72 15.66 -37.47
N TRP A 96 -42.81 16.19 -38.04
CA TRP A 96 -42.89 17.62 -38.30
C TRP A 96 -44.22 18.24 -37.86
N SER A 97 -44.20 19.56 -37.66
CA SER A 97 -45.40 20.33 -37.36
C SER A 97 -45.56 21.56 -38.26
N GLY A 98 -46.81 22.01 -38.41
CA GLY A 98 -47.23 23.03 -39.37
C GLY A 98 -48.16 22.49 -40.47
N SER A 99 -48.72 21.28 -40.29
CA SER A 99 -49.73 20.74 -41.20
C SER A 99 -50.99 21.59 -41.15
N GLY A 100 -51.54 21.98 -42.31
CA GLY A 100 -52.61 22.98 -42.40
C GLY A 100 -52.28 24.16 -43.33
N ASN A 101 -51.01 24.35 -43.70
CA ASN A 101 -50.60 25.25 -44.77
C ASN A 101 -50.15 24.44 -45.99
N GLN A 102 -50.89 24.55 -47.10
CA GLN A 102 -50.60 23.83 -48.36
C GLN A 102 -49.18 24.09 -48.88
N ARG A 103 -48.64 25.28 -48.65
CA ARG A 103 -47.28 25.62 -49.04
C ARG A 103 -46.24 24.83 -48.26
N LEU A 104 -46.43 24.71 -46.94
CA LEU A 104 -45.52 23.95 -46.07
C LEU A 104 -45.62 22.45 -46.35
N GLU A 105 -46.83 21.94 -46.61
CA GLU A 105 -47.05 20.55 -47.01
C GLU A 105 -46.35 20.22 -48.33
N SER A 106 -46.38 21.14 -49.31
CA SER A 106 -45.61 20.99 -50.55
C SER A 106 -44.11 20.89 -50.28
N ILE A 107 -43.57 21.78 -49.44
CA ILE A 107 -42.14 21.77 -49.08
C ILE A 107 -41.74 20.45 -48.42
N VAL A 108 -42.54 19.93 -47.49
CA VAL A 108 -42.24 18.65 -46.84
C VAL A 108 -42.33 17.49 -47.83
N ASN A 109 -43.29 17.49 -48.74
CA ASN A 109 -43.36 16.50 -49.81
C ASN A 109 -42.13 16.55 -50.74
N ASP A 110 -41.61 17.74 -51.01
CA ASP A 110 -40.37 17.92 -51.78
C ASP A 110 -39.14 17.40 -51.01
N ILE A 111 -39.09 17.58 -49.67
CA ILE A 111 -38.04 17.00 -48.82
C ILE A 111 -38.05 15.47 -48.92
N ILE A 112 -39.23 14.87 -48.85
CA ILE A 112 -39.46 13.42 -48.90
C ILE A 112 -39.00 12.84 -50.24
N THR A 113 -39.43 13.46 -51.33
CA THR A 113 -39.19 12.97 -52.70
C THR A 113 -37.76 13.20 -53.17
N ASN A 114 -37.17 14.34 -52.81
CA ASN A 114 -35.81 14.72 -53.19
C ASN A 114 -34.74 14.29 -52.18
N ASN A 115 -35.03 13.37 -51.25
CA ASN A 115 -34.03 12.84 -50.34
C ASN A 115 -32.97 12.04 -51.12
N PRO A 116 -31.66 12.36 -51.00
CA PRO A 116 -30.62 11.66 -51.73
C PRO A 116 -30.59 10.16 -51.42
N GLY A 117 -30.41 9.32 -52.46
CA GLY A 117 -30.24 7.88 -52.31
C GLY A 117 -31.53 7.07 -52.12
N HIS A 118 -32.55 7.61 -51.44
CA HIS A 118 -33.86 6.97 -51.32
C HIS A 118 -34.98 7.98 -51.02
N THR A 119 -36.18 7.72 -51.52
CA THR A 119 -37.39 8.45 -51.13
C THR A 119 -37.89 7.96 -49.78
N ILE A 120 -38.22 8.88 -48.87
CA ILE A 120 -38.70 8.51 -47.52
C ILE A 120 -40.15 8.00 -47.62
N PRO A 121 -40.48 6.80 -47.11
CA PRO A 121 -41.86 6.32 -47.11
C PRO A 121 -42.77 7.20 -46.27
N GLN A 122 -44.00 7.47 -46.74
CA GLN A 122 -44.99 8.24 -45.97
C GLN A 122 -45.32 7.60 -44.61
N SER A 123 -45.17 6.28 -44.47
CA SER A 123 -45.33 5.57 -43.18
C SER A 123 -44.23 5.86 -42.16
N LYS A 124 -43.12 6.48 -42.58
CA LYS A 124 -41.96 6.84 -41.75
C LYS A 124 -41.98 8.29 -41.30
N ILE A 125 -43.06 9.02 -41.59
CA ILE A 125 -43.21 10.43 -41.22
C ILE A 125 -44.51 10.59 -40.45
N ASN A 126 -44.46 11.37 -39.38
CA ASN A 126 -45.64 11.80 -38.64
C ASN A 126 -45.77 13.32 -38.73
N PHE A 127 -47.02 13.82 -38.78
CA PHE A 127 -47.32 15.25 -38.94
C PHE A 127 -48.27 15.73 -37.84
N LEU A 128 -48.05 16.94 -37.37
CA LEU A 128 -48.81 17.57 -36.27
C LEU A 128 -49.17 19.02 -36.64
N LEU A 129 -50.24 19.56 -36.04
CA LEU A 129 -50.73 20.89 -36.42
C LEU A 129 -49.86 22.00 -35.83
N THR A 130 -49.46 21.87 -34.57
CA THR A 130 -48.79 22.93 -33.81
C THR A 130 -47.48 22.46 -33.17
N LYS A 131 -46.64 23.42 -32.75
CA LYS A 131 -45.42 23.13 -32.00
C LYS A 131 -45.71 22.47 -30.65
N ASP A 132 -46.71 22.93 -29.92
CA ASP A 132 -47.04 22.36 -28.61
C ASP A 132 -47.48 20.88 -28.68
N GLU A 133 -48.17 20.50 -29.77
CA GLU A 133 -48.50 19.10 -30.05
C GLU A 133 -47.25 18.26 -30.37
N LEU A 134 -46.29 18.84 -31.08
CA LEU A 134 -45.01 18.21 -31.40
C LEU A 134 -44.19 17.93 -30.15
N ASP A 135 -44.00 18.93 -29.30
CA ASP A 135 -43.24 18.82 -28.06
C ASP A 135 -43.89 17.77 -27.14
N LYS A 136 -45.22 17.78 -27.03
CA LYS A 136 -45.97 16.78 -26.27
C LYS A 136 -45.79 15.37 -26.83
N TRP A 137 -45.85 15.22 -28.16
CA TRP A 137 -45.66 13.93 -28.81
C TRP A 137 -44.25 13.38 -28.57
N LEU A 138 -43.21 14.22 -28.64
CA LEU A 138 -41.82 13.84 -28.37
C LEU A 138 -41.62 13.38 -26.93
N LEU A 139 -42.29 14.03 -25.96
CA LEU A 139 -42.27 13.63 -24.55
C LEU A 139 -43.01 12.31 -24.31
N ASP A 140 -44.14 12.09 -24.97
CA ASP A 140 -44.95 10.88 -24.84
C ASP A 140 -44.32 9.67 -25.57
N ASN A 141 -43.43 9.90 -26.54
CA ASN A 141 -42.79 8.86 -27.38
C ASN A 141 -41.25 8.94 -27.35
N PRO A 142 -40.60 8.69 -26.19
CA PRO A 142 -39.15 8.80 -26.07
C PRO A 142 -38.45 7.79 -26.98
N MET A 143 -37.41 8.26 -27.67
CA MET A 143 -36.54 7.45 -28.55
C MET A 143 -37.26 6.80 -29.75
N HIS A 144 -38.42 7.28 -30.20
CA HIS A 144 -39.10 6.78 -31.41
C HIS A 144 -38.80 7.58 -32.69
N CYS A 145 -38.05 8.68 -32.56
CA CYS A 145 -37.68 9.56 -33.66
C CYS A 145 -36.29 10.18 -33.38
N PRO A 146 -35.39 10.28 -34.38
CA PRO A 146 -34.08 10.91 -34.20
C PRO A 146 -34.15 12.44 -34.04
N GLY A 147 -35.20 13.09 -34.56
CA GLY A 147 -35.47 14.51 -34.35
C GLY A 147 -36.71 15.01 -35.07
N ALA A 148 -37.08 16.25 -34.81
CA ALA A 148 -38.30 16.87 -35.30
C ALA A 148 -38.06 18.20 -36.01
N LEU A 149 -39.00 18.57 -36.88
CA LEU A 149 -39.00 19.78 -37.68
C LEU A 149 -40.27 20.60 -37.43
N HIS A 150 -40.15 21.82 -36.91
CA HIS A 150 -41.27 22.74 -36.83
C HIS A 150 -41.16 23.78 -37.95
N LEU A 151 -42.14 23.83 -38.86
CA LEU A 151 -42.20 24.83 -39.94
C LEU A 151 -43.28 25.86 -39.66
N PHE A 152 -42.96 27.13 -39.86
CA PHE A 152 -43.95 28.20 -39.79
C PHE A 152 -43.64 29.34 -40.77
N GLU A 153 -44.69 29.83 -41.42
CA GLU A 153 -44.61 30.95 -42.36
C GLU A 153 -44.90 32.26 -41.60
N ARG A 154 -43.97 33.20 -41.62
CA ARG A 154 -44.15 34.51 -40.97
C ARG A 154 -44.83 35.49 -41.91
N ASN A 155 -44.38 35.54 -43.15
CA ASN A 155 -44.88 36.35 -44.26
C ASN A 155 -44.63 35.58 -45.58
N ALA A 156 -45.20 36.02 -46.69
CA ALA A 156 -45.04 35.37 -48.01
C ALA A 156 -43.58 35.20 -48.48
N GLU A 157 -42.66 36.02 -47.97
CA GLU A 157 -41.22 36.01 -48.29
C GLU A 157 -40.35 35.35 -47.21
N GLU A 158 -40.91 35.01 -46.04
CA GLU A 158 -40.14 34.53 -44.88
C GLU A 158 -40.77 33.26 -44.29
N ILE A 159 -40.15 32.11 -44.57
CA ILE A 159 -40.44 30.82 -43.94
C ILE A 159 -39.34 30.53 -42.91
N ARG A 160 -39.73 30.18 -41.69
CA ARG A 160 -38.82 29.83 -40.60
C ARG A 160 -39.00 28.37 -40.23
N TYR A 161 -37.93 27.79 -39.68
CA TYR A 161 -37.93 26.42 -39.22
C TYR A 161 -37.13 26.27 -37.92
N ASP A 162 -37.61 25.40 -37.04
CA ASP A 162 -36.86 24.91 -35.89
C ASP A 162 -36.57 23.41 -36.09
N ILE A 163 -35.37 22.97 -35.73
CA ILE A 163 -35.00 21.55 -35.71
C ILE A 163 -34.70 21.15 -34.28
N GLU A 164 -35.39 20.13 -33.80
CA GLU A 164 -35.27 19.62 -32.43
C GLU A 164 -34.65 18.23 -32.46
N ILE A 165 -33.54 18.07 -31.73
CA ILE A 165 -32.82 16.80 -31.62
C ILE A 165 -32.58 16.46 -30.17
N ASN A 166 -32.49 15.17 -29.87
CA ASN A 166 -32.05 14.72 -28.55
C ASN A 166 -30.53 14.87 -28.43
N SER A 167 -30.08 15.78 -27.55
CA SER A 167 -28.67 16.00 -27.25
C SER A 167 -28.10 15.05 -26.19
N SER A 168 -28.93 14.15 -25.64
CA SER A 168 -28.50 13.21 -24.61
C SER A 168 -27.62 12.11 -25.21
N SER A 169 -26.34 12.06 -24.81
CA SER A 169 -25.43 10.98 -25.17
C SER A 169 -25.57 9.79 -24.21
N SER A 170 -25.98 8.61 -24.70
CA SER A 170 -25.89 7.35 -23.95
C SER A 170 -24.62 6.58 -24.35
N PHE A 171 -23.78 6.27 -23.36
CA PHE A 171 -22.56 5.48 -23.57
C PHE A 171 -22.86 4.00 -23.32
N GLU A 172 -23.04 3.22 -24.39
CA GLU A 172 -23.09 1.76 -24.28
C GLU A 172 -21.76 1.12 -24.65
N LEU A 173 -21.28 0.24 -23.77
CA LEU A 173 -20.00 -0.43 -23.88
C LEU A 173 -19.88 -1.17 -25.22
N GLY A 174 -18.95 -0.73 -26.07
CA GLY A 174 -18.62 -1.42 -27.32
C GLY A 174 -19.14 -0.79 -28.61
N ARG A 175 -19.83 0.37 -28.59
CA ARG A 175 -20.43 0.98 -29.80
C ARG A 175 -19.79 2.32 -30.21
N GLN A 176 -20.06 2.74 -31.45
CA GLN A 176 -19.68 4.06 -31.97
C GLN A 176 -20.75 5.07 -31.51
N ILE A 177 -20.33 6.10 -30.78
CA ILE A 177 -21.18 7.26 -30.49
C ILE A 177 -21.09 8.16 -31.72
N GLU A 178 -22.12 8.19 -32.53
CA GLU A 178 -22.21 9.16 -33.61
C GLU A 178 -22.86 10.43 -33.08
N ASP A 179 -22.32 11.58 -33.49
CA ASP A 179 -22.85 12.88 -33.09
C ASP A 179 -24.21 13.09 -33.76
N PRO A 180 -25.33 13.20 -33.00
CA PRO A 180 -26.67 13.37 -33.57
C PRO A 180 -26.76 14.64 -34.44
N ALA A 181 -25.91 15.64 -34.20
CA ALA A 181 -25.85 16.83 -35.03
C ALA A 181 -25.38 16.49 -36.46
N PHE A 182 -24.28 15.76 -36.62
CA PHE A 182 -23.75 15.43 -37.95
C PHE A 182 -24.53 14.31 -38.63
N LYS A 183 -25.03 13.33 -37.88
CA LYS A 183 -25.76 12.19 -38.43
C LYS A 183 -27.16 12.57 -38.91
N PHE A 184 -27.84 13.47 -38.20
CA PHE A 184 -29.26 13.74 -38.43
C PHE A 184 -29.62 15.22 -38.59
N GLN A 185 -29.19 16.08 -37.65
CA GLN A 185 -29.56 17.50 -37.70
C GLN A 185 -29.08 18.18 -38.99
N VAL A 186 -27.82 17.95 -39.36
CA VAL A 186 -27.18 18.57 -40.52
C VAL A 186 -27.82 18.11 -41.84
N PRO A 187 -28.07 16.81 -42.09
CA PRO A 187 -28.82 16.37 -43.28
C PRO A 187 -30.23 16.94 -43.36
N LEU A 188 -30.99 16.94 -42.25
CA LEU A 188 -32.34 17.50 -42.22
C LEU A 188 -32.33 19.01 -42.48
N GLN A 189 -31.41 19.74 -41.85
CA GLN A 189 -31.25 21.18 -42.05
C GLN A 189 -30.91 21.53 -43.51
N TYR A 190 -30.04 20.75 -44.13
CA TYR A 190 -29.68 20.92 -45.53
C TYR A 190 -30.89 20.69 -46.46
N ALA A 191 -31.64 19.61 -46.26
CA ALA A 191 -32.84 19.30 -47.05
C ALA A 191 -33.92 20.38 -46.91
N VAL A 192 -34.21 20.80 -45.67
CA VAL A 192 -35.18 21.87 -45.39
C VAL A 192 -34.77 23.19 -46.04
N SER A 193 -33.51 23.59 -45.88
CA SER A 193 -33.01 24.85 -46.45
C SER A 193 -33.05 24.84 -47.99
N ARG A 194 -32.78 23.69 -48.61
CA ARG A 194 -32.87 23.51 -50.07
C ARG A 194 -34.29 23.68 -50.58
N GLU A 195 -35.26 23.00 -50.00
CA GLU A 195 -36.65 23.05 -50.49
C GLU A 195 -37.34 24.38 -50.16
N ILE A 196 -37.03 25.00 -49.01
CA ILE A 196 -37.49 26.38 -48.72
C ILE A 196 -36.95 27.36 -49.77
N SER A 197 -35.66 27.24 -50.13
CA SER A 197 -35.06 28.10 -51.15
C SER A 197 -35.74 27.93 -52.51
N ARG A 198 -36.01 26.68 -52.93
CA ARG A 198 -36.74 26.38 -54.18
C ARG A 198 -38.16 26.94 -54.16
N SER A 199 -38.87 26.82 -53.04
CA SER A 199 -40.23 27.35 -52.87
C SER A 199 -40.28 28.88 -52.89
N LEU A 200 -39.29 29.57 -52.33
CA LEU A 200 -39.22 31.04 -52.32
C LEU A 200 -38.77 31.61 -53.66
N ILE A 201 -37.85 30.94 -54.36
CA ILE A 201 -37.34 31.37 -55.68
C ILE A 201 -38.35 31.03 -56.79
N GLY A 202 -39.16 29.98 -56.62
CA GLY A 202 -40.11 29.50 -57.63
C GLY A 202 -39.45 28.65 -58.72
N ASP A 203 -38.21 28.19 -58.52
CA ASP A 203 -37.50 27.27 -59.42
C ASP A 203 -37.23 25.92 -58.72
N PRO A 204 -37.92 24.83 -59.11
CA PRO A 204 -37.72 23.51 -58.50
C PRO A 204 -36.34 22.91 -58.80
N ASN A 205 -35.66 23.36 -59.86
CA ASN A 205 -34.35 22.87 -60.27
C ASN A 205 -33.19 23.73 -59.75
N PHE A 206 -33.47 24.69 -58.85
CA PHE A 206 -32.43 25.51 -58.25
C PHE A 206 -31.33 24.64 -57.61
N SER A 207 -30.08 24.87 -58.03
CA SER A 207 -28.92 24.11 -57.57
C SER A 207 -28.46 24.62 -56.20
N PHE A 208 -28.67 23.80 -55.15
CA PHE A 208 -28.29 24.14 -53.78
C PHE A 208 -27.12 23.27 -53.31
N ASN A 209 -25.89 23.62 -53.71
CA ASN A 209 -24.69 22.85 -53.36
C ASN A 209 -23.97 23.47 -52.16
N VAL A 210 -24.19 22.91 -50.96
CA VAL A 210 -23.48 23.30 -49.74
C VAL A 210 -22.63 22.12 -49.27
N GLY A 211 -21.32 22.37 -49.09
CA GLY A 211 -20.39 21.40 -48.53
C GLY A 211 -20.20 21.67 -47.04
N LEU A 212 -20.51 20.67 -46.21
CA LEU A 212 -20.35 20.75 -44.76
C LEU A 212 -19.04 20.09 -44.37
N LYS A 213 -18.20 20.81 -43.64
CA LYS A 213 -16.88 20.34 -43.24
C LYS A 213 -16.72 20.59 -41.74
N GLU A 214 -16.41 19.54 -40.99
CA GLU A 214 -16.07 19.66 -39.57
C GLU A 214 -14.74 20.42 -39.40
N PHE A 215 -14.52 21.02 -38.23
CA PHE A 215 -13.24 21.65 -37.94
C PHE A 215 -12.15 20.60 -37.76
N ALA A 216 -10.94 20.90 -38.22
CA ALA A 216 -9.77 20.13 -37.82
C ALA A 216 -9.63 20.21 -36.29
N HIS A 217 -9.58 19.06 -35.63
CA HIS A 217 -9.54 18.99 -34.17
C HIS A 217 -8.49 17.97 -33.70
N PRO A 218 -7.87 18.23 -32.53
CA PRO A 218 -7.07 17.21 -31.85
C PRO A 218 -7.95 16.00 -31.45
N PRO A 219 -7.37 14.85 -31.14
CA PRO A 219 -8.14 13.72 -30.64
C PRO A 219 -9.02 14.16 -29.46
N ARG A 220 -10.35 14.00 -29.56
CA ARG A 220 -11.25 14.30 -28.45
C ARG A 220 -10.96 13.28 -27.34
N SER A 221 -10.48 13.75 -26.20
CA SER A 221 -10.53 12.95 -24.97
C SER A 221 -12.00 12.71 -24.68
N ILE A 222 -12.43 11.46 -24.71
CA ILE A 222 -13.76 11.13 -24.19
C ILE A 222 -13.69 11.53 -22.71
N ASP A 223 -14.47 12.54 -22.30
CA ASP A 223 -14.76 12.89 -20.91
C ASP A 223 -15.57 11.76 -20.25
N SER A 224 -15.10 10.51 -20.39
CA SER A 224 -15.44 9.49 -19.47
C SER A 224 -14.74 9.89 -18.18
N SER A 225 -15.52 10.02 -17.12
CA SER A 225 -15.13 9.89 -15.71
C SER A 225 -14.30 8.63 -15.38
N ASN A 226 -13.78 7.93 -16.39
CA ASN A 226 -12.90 6.77 -16.37
C ASN A 226 -11.53 7.07 -17.02
N SER A 227 -11.20 8.34 -17.29
CA SER A 227 -9.82 8.72 -17.56
C SER A 227 -8.97 8.11 -16.46
N TYR A 228 -7.89 7.45 -16.84
CA TYR A 228 -6.86 6.99 -15.93
C TYR A 228 -6.28 8.26 -15.30
N ASP A 229 -6.96 8.78 -14.29
CA ASP A 229 -6.52 9.94 -13.53
C ASP A 229 -5.09 9.64 -13.10
N ALA A 230 -4.24 10.66 -13.09
CA ALA A 230 -2.85 10.55 -12.64
C ALA A 230 -2.70 9.95 -11.21
N SER A 231 -3.81 9.79 -10.49
CA SER A 231 -3.87 9.10 -9.19
C SER A 231 -3.94 7.57 -9.30
N PHE A 232 -4.47 7.01 -10.41
CA PHE A 232 -4.72 5.58 -10.56
C PHE A 232 -3.43 4.77 -10.63
N PRO A 233 -2.41 5.12 -11.43
CA PRO A 233 -1.14 4.40 -11.41
C PRO A 233 -0.43 4.47 -10.05
N ALA A 234 -0.45 5.64 -9.40
CA ALA A 234 0.12 5.84 -8.07
C ALA A 234 -0.44 4.84 -7.03
N ILE A 235 -1.74 4.53 -7.09
CA ILE A 235 -2.40 3.54 -6.22
C ILE A 235 -1.78 2.15 -6.38
N PHE A 236 -1.63 1.67 -7.62
CA PHE A 236 -1.11 0.32 -7.87
C PHE A 236 0.36 0.21 -7.48
N TYR A 237 1.17 1.23 -7.77
CA TYR A 237 2.56 1.25 -7.34
C TYR A 237 2.71 1.36 -5.81
N LEU A 238 1.78 2.02 -5.13
CA LEU A 238 1.71 2.02 -3.67
C LEU A 238 1.38 0.62 -3.13
N LEU A 239 0.39 -0.07 -3.71
CA LEU A 239 0.01 -1.44 -3.33
C LEU A 239 1.19 -2.40 -3.44
N VAL A 240 1.91 -2.34 -4.57
CA VAL A 240 3.12 -3.15 -4.79
C VAL A 240 4.13 -2.94 -3.68
N ALA A 241 4.36 -1.69 -3.29
CA ALA A 241 5.38 -1.35 -2.32
C ALA A 241 4.96 -1.65 -0.86
N ILE A 242 3.67 -1.51 -0.50
CA ILE A 242 3.15 -1.79 0.86
C ILE A 242 2.93 -3.29 1.10
N LEU A 243 2.57 -4.07 0.08
CA LEU A 243 2.25 -5.50 0.28
C LEU A 243 3.45 -6.29 0.84
N GLY A 244 4.67 -5.94 0.41
CA GLY A 244 5.90 -6.51 0.95
C GLY A 244 6.13 -6.20 2.44
N PHE A 245 5.60 -5.08 2.93
CA PHE A 245 5.70 -4.64 4.33
C PHE A 245 4.80 -5.48 5.27
N THR A 246 3.59 -5.85 4.85
CA THR A 246 2.69 -6.68 5.65
C THR A 246 3.32 -8.02 6.03
N PHE A 247 4.05 -8.65 5.09
CA PHE A 247 4.78 -9.89 5.36
C PHE A 247 5.95 -9.70 6.34
N ARG A 248 6.64 -8.57 6.28
CA ARG A 248 7.77 -8.25 7.19
C ARG A 248 7.28 -8.07 8.62
N ILE A 249 6.20 -7.31 8.82
CA ILE A 249 5.53 -7.18 10.13
C ILE A 249 5.16 -8.55 10.68
N HIS A 250 4.53 -9.39 9.85
CA HIS A 250 4.12 -10.73 10.27
C HIS A 250 5.31 -11.57 10.77
N SER A 251 6.43 -11.59 10.05
CA SER A 251 7.62 -12.34 10.47
C SER A 251 8.23 -11.83 11.78
N LEU A 252 8.23 -10.51 11.99
CA LEU A 252 8.79 -9.89 13.19
C LEU A 252 7.91 -10.19 14.41
N VAL A 253 6.59 -10.09 14.28
CA VAL A 253 5.66 -10.43 15.37
C VAL A 253 5.63 -11.93 15.62
N LEU A 254 5.82 -12.77 14.60
CA LEU A 254 5.97 -14.22 14.79
C LEU A 254 7.22 -14.57 15.63
N GLU A 255 8.34 -13.87 15.42
CA GLU A 255 9.56 -14.07 16.22
C GLU A 255 9.36 -13.64 17.69
N LYS A 256 8.55 -12.60 17.92
CA LYS A 256 8.12 -12.15 19.25
C LYS A 256 7.15 -13.14 19.91
N GLU A 257 6.13 -13.61 19.18
CA GLU A 257 5.11 -14.55 19.64
C GLU A 257 5.73 -15.87 20.11
N LEU A 258 6.73 -16.38 19.37
CA LEU A 258 7.48 -17.58 19.71
C LEU A 258 8.57 -17.37 20.77
N LYS A 259 8.72 -16.13 21.28
CA LYS A 259 9.74 -15.71 22.26
C LYS A 259 11.18 -15.98 21.84
N LEU A 260 11.43 -16.10 20.53
CA LEU A 260 12.74 -16.49 20.00
C LEU A 260 13.80 -15.42 20.24
N ARG A 261 13.44 -14.14 20.14
CA ARG A 261 14.34 -13.02 20.52
C ARG A 261 14.73 -13.07 21.99
N GLN A 262 13.78 -13.34 22.89
CA GLN A 262 14.04 -13.44 24.33
C GLN A 262 15.01 -14.59 24.62
N THR A 263 14.80 -15.75 24.01
CA THR A 263 15.72 -16.89 24.11
C THR A 263 17.13 -16.53 23.66
N MET A 264 17.29 -15.82 22.53
CA MET A 264 18.62 -15.40 22.07
C MET A 264 19.26 -14.35 22.98
N SER A 265 18.50 -13.38 23.49
CA SER A 265 19.00 -12.38 24.46
C SER A 265 19.51 -13.06 25.74
N ILE A 266 18.81 -14.10 26.20
CA ILE A 266 19.26 -14.91 27.34
C ILE A 266 20.51 -15.75 26.98
N MET A 267 20.71 -16.13 25.73
CA MET A 267 21.96 -16.79 25.34
C MET A 267 23.17 -15.84 25.29
N GLY A 268 22.96 -14.53 25.47
CA GLY A 268 24.00 -13.50 25.42
C GLY A 268 24.08 -12.76 24.08
N LEU A 269 23.00 -12.75 23.29
CA LEU A 269 22.91 -11.94 22.08
C LEU A 269 22.86 -10.45 22.45
N TYR A 270 23.70 -9.62 21.83
CA TYR A 270 23.61 -8.18 21.95
C TYR A 270 22.34 -7.67 21.25
N ASP A 271 21.58 -6.81 21.94
CA ASP A 271 20.38 -6.19 21.35
C ASP A 271 20.74 -5.34 20.12
N SER A 272 21.92 -4.70 20.15
CA SER A 272 22.49 -3.98 19.01
C SER A 272 22.72 -4.91 17.82
N ALA A 273 23.34 -6.07 18.01
CA ALA A 273 23.61 -7.03 16.95
C ALA A 273 22.30 -7.56 16.32
N TYR A 274 21.27 -7.78 17.13
CA TYR A 274 19.94 -8.16 16.66
C TYR A 274 19.37 -7.13 15.69
N TRP A 275 19.22 -5.87 16.13
CA TRP A 275 18.61 -4.82 15.32
C TRP A 275 19.43 -4.46 14.09
N THR A 276 20.76 -4.42 14.21
CA THR A 276 21.64 -4.21 13.06
C THR A 276 21.50 -5.32 12.02
N SER A 277 21.50 -6.59 12.45
CA SER A 277 21.32 -7.72 11.52
C SER A 277 19.97 -7.69 10.81
N TRP A 278 18.91 -7.29 11.53
CA TRP A 278 17.57 -7.15 10.98
C TRP A 278 17.51 -6.00 9.96
N PHE A 279 18.05 -4.84 10.30
CA PHE A 279 18.07 -3.68 9.39
C PHE A 279 18.87 -3.98 8.11
N ILE A 280 20.03 -4.64 8.23
CA ILE A 280 20.83 -5.06 7.07
C ILE A 280 20.02 -6.01 6.18
N TRP A 281 19.34 -7.00 6.78
CA TRP A 281 18.54 -7.96 6.04
C TRP A 281 17.35 -7.31 5.33
N GLU A 282 16.60 -6.46 6.04
CA GLU A 282 15.45 -5.75 5.49
C GLU A 282 15.83 -4.71 4.43
N GLY A 283 16.98 -4.06 4.59
CA GLY A 283 17.57 -3.17 3.60
C GLY A 283 17.97 -3.91 2.33
N PHE A 284 18.60 -5.09 2.47
CA PHE A 284 18.92 -5.96 1.33
C PHE A 284 17.67 -6.42 0.58
N MET A 285 16.63 -6.85 1.31
CA MET A 285 15.36 -7.25 0.70
C MET A 285 14.65 -6.05 0.02
N ALA A 286 14.66 -4.87 0.64
CA ALA A 286 14.12 -3.65 0.02
C ALA A 286 14.87 -3.27 -1.27
N PHE A 287 16.20 -3.37 -1.27
CA PHE A 287 17.04 -3.15 -2.45
C PHE A 287 16.68 -4.10 -3.59
N LEU A 288 16.52 -5.40 -3.30
CA LEU A 288 16.15 -6.39 -4.31
C LEU A 288 14.73 -6.14 -4.86
N THR A 289 13.77 -5.83 -3.99
CA THR A 289 12.39 -5.54 -4.42
C THR A 289 12.32 -4.26 -5.27
N SER A 290 13.03 -3.18 -4.90
CA SER A 290 13.02 -1.95 -5.69
C SER A 290 13.69 -2.12 -7.06
N LEU A 291 14.76 -2.92 -7.16
CA LEU A 291 15.35 -3.31 -8.45
C LEU A 291 14.35 -4.07 -9.32
N LEU A 292 13.61 -5.03 -8.75
CA LEU A 292 12.61 -5.80 -9.50
C LEU A 292 11.45 -4.92 -9.97
N ILE A 293 10.98 -3.98 -9.16
CA ILE A 293 9.93 -3.02 -9.57
C ILE A 293 10.39 -2.21 -10.78
N VAL A 294 11.63 -1.71 -10.77
CA VAL A 294 12.20 -0.96 -11.90
C VAL A 294 12.40 -1.85 -13.13
N ALA A 295 12.88 -3.08 -12.94
CA ALA A 295 13.05 -4.04 -14.03
C ALA A 295 11.70 -4.40 -14.68
N PHE A 296 10.65 -4.61 -13.90
CA PHE A 296 9.32 -4.90 -14.43
C PHE A 296 8.66 -3.65 -15.04
N GLY A 297 8.80 -2.47 -14.43
CA GLY A 297 8.30 -1.21 -15.00
C GLY A 297 8.92 -0.90 -16.37
N THR A 298 10.23 -1.12 -16.52
CA THR A 298 10.92 -0.99 -17.81
C THR A 298 10.57 -2.12 -18.79
N MET A 299 10.37 -3.36 -18.32
CA MET A 299 9.93 -4.49 -19.15
C MET A 299 8.56 -4.21 -19.81
N PHE A 300 7.61 -3.63 -19.07
CA PHE A 300 6.28 -3.26 -19.57
C PHE A 300 6.24 -1.89 -20.27
N ARG A 301 7.40 -1.23 -20.44
CA ARG A 301 7.54 0.09 -21.09
C ARG A 301 6.65 1.18 -20.51
N ASP A 302 6.54 1.24 -19.19
CA ASP A 302 5.83 2.31 -18.52
C ASP A 302 6.56 3.66 -18.71
N ASP A 303 5.81 4.73 -19.01
CA ASP A 303 6.34 6.06 -19.30
C ASP A 303 7.08 6.65 -18.10
N VAL A 304 6.63 6.37 -16.88
CA VAL A 304 7.27 6.83 -15.64
C VAL A 304 8.71 6.32 -15.57
N PHE A 305 8.93 5.07 -16.00
CA PHE A 305 10.23 4.41 -15.94
C PHE A 305 11.11 4.68 -17.17
N MET A 306 10.49 4.91 -18.33
CA MET A 306 11.21 5.13 -19.60
C MET A 306 11.66 6.57 -19.80
N LYS A 307 10.84 7.55 -19.39
CA LYS A 307 11.11 8.98 -19.64
C LYS A 307 11.92 9.62 -18.51
N ASN A 308 11.72 9.19 -17.27
CA ASN A 308 12.48 9.70 -16.13
C ASN A 308 13.81 8.97 -15.94
N ASN A 309 14.71 9.59 -15.15
CA ASN A 309 15.94 8.92 -14.75
C ASN A 309 15.64 7.68 -13.87
N ILE A 310 16.05 6.50 -14.35
CA ILE A 310 15.83 5.20 -13.69
C ILE A 310 16.31 5.18 -12.24
N PHE A 311 17.43 5.85 -11.93
CA PHE A 311 17.97 5.89 -10.57
C PHE A 311 17.11 6.74 -9.61
N LEU A 312 16.44 7.80 -10.09
CA LEU A 312 15.46 8.55 -9.28
C LEU A 312 14.27 7.69 -8.90
N VAL A 313 13.73 6.94 -9.87
CA VAL A 313 12.60 6.03 -9.64
C VAL A 313 13.00 4.92 -8.66
N PHE A 314 14.16 4.29 -8.86
CA PHE A 314 14.73 3.31 -7.93
C PHE A 314 14.85 3.89 -6.51
N LEU A 315 15.41 5.09 -6.37
CA LEU A 315 15.64 5.74 -5.09
C LEU A 315 14.32 6.02 -4.37
N LEU A 316 13.27 6.44 -5.08
CA LEU A 316 11.93 6.67 -4.52
C LEU A 316 11.38 5.40 -3.85
N PHE A 317 11.36 4.27 -4.58
CA PHE A 317 10.87 3.00 -4.04
C PHE A 317 11.74 2.46 -2.91
N PHE A 318 13.07 2.53 -3.07
CA PHE A 318 14.02 2.03 -2.06
C PHE A 318 13.90 2.80 -0.75
N LEU A 319 13.87 4.13 -0.82
CA LEU A 319 13.68 4.98 0.35
C LEU A 319 12.32 4.69 0.98
N PHE A 320 11.23 4.71 0.21
CA PHE A 320 9.90 4.42 0.74
C PHE A 320 9.85 3.11 1.56
N MET A 321 10.43 2.02 1.04
CA MET A 321 10.48 0.75 1.76
C MET A 321 11.28 0.85 3.07
N ILE A 322 12.42 1.54 3.08
CA ILE A 322 13.21 1.74 4.31
C ILE A 322 12.46 2.61 5.34
N SER A 323 11.72 3.65 4.92
CA SER A 323 10.93 4.47 5.85
C SER A 323 9.79 3.68 6.47
N MET A 324 9.11 2.85 5.69
CA MET A 324 8.07 1.96 6.20
C MET A 324 8.65 0.99 7.25
N VAL A 325 9.83 0.43 6.99
CA VAL A 325 10.55 -0.44 7.95
C VAL A 325 10.91 0.33 9.24
N SER A 326 11.40 1.56 9.10
CA SER A 326 11.84 2.41 10.23
C SER A 326 10.68 2.89 11.13
N SER A 327 9.53 3.21 10.55
CA SER A 327 8.36 3.67 11.31
C SER A 327 7.80 2.56 12.20
N ILE A 328 7.80 1.30 11.71
CA ILE A 328 7.41 0.14 12.50
C ILE A 328 8.40 -0.13 13.63
N THR A 329 9.71 -0.14 13.36
CA THR A 329 10.70 -0.40 14.42
C THR A 329 10.62 0.65 15.50
N GLY A 330 10.42 1.93 15.15
CA GLY A 330 10.11 2.96 16.14
C GLY A 330 8.92 2.57 17.01
N PHE A 331 7.78 2.20 16.41
CA PHE A 331 6.57 1.83 17.14
C PHE A 331 6.72 0.56 18.01
N LEU A 332 7.39 -0.48 17.49
CA LEU A 332 7.58 -1.76 18.18
C LEU A 332 8.69 -1.72 19.24
N CYS A 333 9.73 -0.91 19.06
CA CYS A 333 10.78 -0.71 20.06
C CYS A 333 10.27 0.12 21.25
N ILE A 334 9.47 1.15 21.00
CA ILE A 334 8.91 1.99 22.07
C ILE A 334 7.89 1.22 22.91
N HIS A 335 7.14 0.30 22.29
CA HIS A 335 6.14 -0.53 22.96
C HIS A 335 6.55 -2.00 23.00
N ASP A 336 7.51 -2.34 23.87
CA ASP A 336 7.73 -3.74 24.26
C ASP A 336 6.45 -4.37 24.86
N SER A 337 5.49 -3.54 25.28
CA SER A 337 4.22 -3.87 25.92
C SER A 337 3.02 -4.07 24.96
N THR A 338 2.51 -5.31 24.97
CA THR A 338 1.09 -5.73 24.92
C THR A 338 0.19 -5.49 23.70
N LEU A 339 0.45 -4.55 22.79
CA LEU A 339 -0.56 -4.20 21.76
C LEU A 339 -0.70 -5.21 20.61
N LEU A 340 0.37 -5.92 20.25
CA LEU A 340 0.38 -6.95 19.20
C LEU A 340 1.04 -8.24 19.72
N GLY A 341 0.27 -9.02 20.48
CA GLY A 341 0.71 -10.31 21.03
C GLY A 341 0.65 -11.49 20.05
N LYS A 342 -0.07 -11.34 18.93
CA LYS A 342 -0.29 -12.39 17.92
C LYS A 342 0.12 -11.91 16.54
N SER A 343 0.80 -12.78 15.79
CA SER A 343 1.20 -12.56 14.39
C SER A 343 0.01 -12.23 13.47
N SER A 344 -1.16 -12.85 13.70
CA SER A 344 -2.39 -12.56 12.95
C SER A 344 -2.94 -11.14 13.17
N SER A 345 -2.78 -10.55 14.35
CA SER A 345 -3.20 -9.15 14.57
C SER A 345 -2.28 -8.17 13.82
N ALA A 346 -1.01 -8.54 13.68
CA ALA A 346 -0.02 -7.73 13.00
C ALA A 346 -0.31 -7.63 11.49
N THR A 347 -0.81 -8.71 10.87
CA THR A 347 -1.28 -8.65 9.48
C THR A 347 -2.47 -7.72 9.31
N THR A 348 -3.42 -7.71 10.26
CA THR A 348 -4.57 -6.81 10.22
C THR A 348 -4.15 -5.34 10.29
N VAL A 349 -3.18 -5.01 11.15
CA VAL A 349 -2.61 -3.65 11.21
C VAL A 349 -1.92 -3.29 9.89
N GLY A 350 -1.19 -4.23 9.28
CA GLY A 350 -0.60 -4.03 7.94
C GLY A 350 -1.65 -3.71 6.88
N PHE A 351 -2.77 -4.45 6.85
CA PHE A 351 -3.89 -4.18 5.95
C PHE A 351 -4.62 -2.87 6.26
N PHE A 352 -4.73 -2.48 7.54
CA PHE A 352 -5.28 -1.18 7.91
C PHE A 352 -4.41 -0.03 7.40
N ILE A 353 -3.08 -0.15 7.54
CA ILE A 353 -2.12 0.84 7.00
C ILE A 353 -2.23 0.89 5.46
N LEU A 354 -2.42 -0.25 4.81
CA LEU A 354 -2.65 -0.32 3.36
C LEU A 354 -3.96 0.38 2.98
N ALA A 355 -5.07 0.07 3.64
CA ALA A 355 -6.39 0.67 3.37
C ALA A 355 -6.37 2.18 3.62
N PHE A 356 -5.78 2.61 4.74
CA PHE A 356 -5.60 4.02 5.05
C PHE A 356 -4.70 4.72 4.03
N GLY A 357 -3.61 4.06 3.61
CA GLY A 357 -2.75 4.51 2.52
C GLY A 357 -3.52 4.72 1.22
N LEU A 358 -4.35 3.76 0.81
CA LEU A 358 -5.20 3.89 -0.38
C LEU A 358 -6.15 5.09 -0.30
N VAL A 359 -6.83 5.26 0.83
CA VAL A 359 -7.74 6.40 1.06
C VAL A 359 -7.00 7.72 0.98
N THR A 360 -5.74 7.80 1.43
CA THR A 360 -4.94 9.03 1.29
C THR A 360 -4.61 9.38 -0.17
N VAL A 361 -4.51 8.38 -1.05
CA VAL A 361 -4.28 8.61 -2.49
C VAL A 361 -5.56 8.96 -3.23
N ALA A 362 -6.68 8.32 -2.88
CA ALA A 362 -7.81 8.20 -3.80
C ALA A 362 -8.54 9.51 -4.13
N SER A 363 -8.48 10.58 -3.31
CA SER A 363 -9.01 11.93 -3.71
C SER A 363 -8.96 13.01 -2.63
N ILE A 364 -9.01 12.69 -1.34
CA ILE A 364 -9.29 13.71 -0.30
C ILE A 364 -8.01 14.43 0.17
N PHE A 365 -6.88 13.72 0.32
CA PHE A 365 -5.73 14.25 1.06
C PHE A 365 -4.58 14.79 0.21
N SER A 366 -4.38 14.28 -1.02
CA SER A 366 -3.36 14.79 -1.95
C SER A 366 -3.64 16.25 -2.33
N SER A 367 -4.90 16.56 -2.69
CA SER A 367 -5.38 17.93 -2.91
C SER A 367 -5.29 18.77 -1.61
N LEU A 368 -5.79 18.30 -0.47
CA LEU A 368 -5.77 19.08 0.78
C LEU A 368 -4.36 19.43 1.33
N PHE A 369 -3.31 18.66 1.02
CA PHE A 369 -1.98 18.89 1.60
C PHE A 369 -0.91 19.31 0.60
N TYR A 370 -1.07 19.03 -0.69
CA TYR A 370 -0.10 19.40 -1.72
C TYR A 370 -0.62 20.44 -2.72
N ASP A 371 -1.91 20.79 -2.70
CA ASP A 371 -2.42 21.95 -3.44
C ASP A 371 -1.86 23.25 -2.86
N GLY A 372 -1.53 24.21 -3.73
CA GLY A 372 -0.93 25.50 -3.37
C GLY A 372 -1.82 26.39 -2.52
N THR A 373 -3.09 26.05 -2.40
CA THR A 373 -4.12 26.74 -1.62
C THR A 373 -3.92 26.58 -0.10
N VAL A 374 -3.39 25.44 0.38
CA VAL A 374 -3.20 25.17 1.81
C VAL A 374 -1.78 25.53 2.26
N LYS A 375 -1.59 26.78 2.71
CA LYS A 375 -0.29 27.31 3.19
C LYS A 375 0.17 26.80 4.57
N ASN A 376 -0.64 25.99 5.28
CA ASN A 376 -0.31 25.56 6.64
C ASN A 376 0.83 24.52 6.66
N SER A 377 2.06 24.99 6.91
CA SER A 377 3.29 24.18 6.98
C SER A 377 3.20 23.03 8.01
N ASN A 378 2.55 23.25 9.15
CA ASN A 378 2.53 22.29 10.26
C ASN A 378 1.77 20.99 9.94
N TYR A 379 0.62 21.09 9.27
CA TYR A 379 -0.15 19.89 8.88
C TYR A 379 0.62 19.09 7.81
N ARG A 380 1.25 19.76 6.84
CA ARG A 380 2.11 19.11 5.84
C ARG A 380 3.26 18.34 6.50
N ILE A 381 3.88 18.90 7.53
CA ILE A 381 4.94 18.25 8.29
C ILE A 381 4.40 17.03 9.06
N LEU A 382 3.25 17.16 9.72
CA LEU A 382 2.63 16.05 10.47
C LEU A 382 2.26 14.90 9.54
N TRP A 383 1.60 15.19 8.42
CA TRP A 383 1.18 14.19 7.42
C TRP A 383 2.34 13.54 6.68
N SER A 384 3.48 14.22 6.57
CA SER A 384 4.69 13.61 6.02
C SER A 384 5.25 12.48 6.90
N PHE A 385 4.86 12.38 8.19
CA PHE A 385 5.27 11.25 9.04
C PHE A 385 4.64 9.91 8.66
N PHE A 386 3.58 9.94 7.84
CA PHE A 386 2.97 8.74 7.29
C PHE A 386 3.62 8.43 5.93
N PRO A 387 4.51 7.42 5.81
CA PRO A 387 5.37 7.25 4.64
C PRO A 387 4.68 7.07 3.28
N PRO A 388 3.45 6.52 3.18
CA PRO A 388 2.71 6.46 1.91
C PRO A 388 2.49 7.82 1.27
N ASN A 389 2.29 8.87 2.07
CA ASN A 389 1.98 10.20 1.59
C ASN A 389 3.13 10.86 0.76
N PRO A 390 4.38 10.97 1.28
CA PRO A 390 5.49 11.49 0.48
C PRO A 390 5.87 10.58 -0.70
N PHE A 391 5.58 9.27 -0.63
CA PHE A 391 5.77 8.39 -1.78
C PHE A 391 4.81 8.74 -2.92
N VAL A 392 3.52 8.92 -2.61
CA VAL A 392 2.49 9.25 -3.60
C VAL A 392 2.78 10.59 -4.25
N GLY A 393 3.06 11.63 -3.45
CA GLY A 393 3.42 12.94 -4.00
C GLY A 393 4.72 12.91 -4.84
N GLY A 394 5.66 12.04 -4.50
CA GLY A 394 6.86 11.84 -5.33
C GLY A 394 6.56 11.08 -6.63
N PHE A 395 5.67 10.10 -6.58
CA PHE A 395 5.28 9.32 -7.76
C PHE A 395 4.47 10.15 -8.75
N THR A 396 3.50 10.95 -8.28
CA THR A 396 2.68 11.81 -9.13
C THR A 396 3.52 12.86 -9.86
N VAL A 397 4.56 13.42 -9.20
CA VAL A 397 5.50 14.34 -9.86
C VAL A 397 6.29 13.64 -10.98
N LEU A 398 6.72 12.39 -10.78
CA LEU A 398 7.39 11.63 -11.85
C LEU A 398 6.44 11.27 -12.99
N GLU A 399 5.16 11.04 -12.69
CA GLU A 399 4.11 10.76 -13.67
C GLU A 399 3.78 11.97 -14.52
N GLU A 400 3.55 13.12 -13.90
CA GLU A 400 3.31 14.39 -14.59
C GLU A 400 4.52 14.79 -15.44
N ALA A 401 5.73 14.67 -14.88
CA ALA A 401 6.95 14.88 -15.64
C ALA A 401 7.10 13.93 -16.83
N ALA A 402 6.63 12.68 -16.72
CA ALA A 402 6.64 11.76 -17.86
C ALA A 402 5.71 12.22 -18.99
N GLY A 403 4.66 13.02 -18.68
CA GLY A 403 3.88 13.73 -19.69
C GLY A 403 4.70 14.74 -20.49
N GLU A 404 5.60 15.47 -19.82
CA GLU A 404 6.40 16.56 -20.40
C GLU A 404 7.83 16.18 -20.82
N GLY A 405 8.15 14.88 -20.90
CA GLY A 405 9.45 14.39 -21.40
C GLY A 405 10.45 13.94 -20.32
N GLY A 406 10.05 13.94 -19.06
CA GLY A 406 10.73 13.30 -17.93
C GLY A 406 11.77 14.17 -17.19
N ILE A 407 12.10 13.79 -15.96
CA ILE A 407 13.10 14.45 -15.10
C ILE A 407 14.46 13.74 -15.17
N ARG A 408 15.52 14.52 -15.41
CA ARG A 408 16.92 14.06 -15.33
C ARG A 408 17.48 14.19 -13.91
N TRP A 409 18.53 13.42 -13.59
CA TRP A 409 19.20 13.50 -12.28
C TRP A 409 19.72 14.91 -11.94
N SER A 410 20.18 15.68 -12.92
CA SER A 410 20.61 17.08 -12.72
C SER A 410 19.46 18.00 -12.32
N GLN A 411 18.27 17.77 -12.87
CA GLN A 411 17.06 18.57 -12.68
C GLN A 411 16.26 18.17 -11.43
N ARG A 412 16.76 17.22 -10.62
CA ARG A 412 16.07 16.73 -9.41
C ARG A 412 15.73 17.80 -8.37
N ALA A 413 16.37 18.98 -8.47
CA ALA A 413 16.18 20.12 -7.59
C ALA A 413 15.48 21.31 -8.27
N GLU A 414 15.23 21.24 -9.59
CA GLU A 414 14.60 22.30 -10.37
C GLU A 414 13.10 21.99 -10.50
N CYS A 415 12.24 22.91 -10.06
CA CYS A 415 10.80 22.82 -10.24
C CYS A 415 10.39 23.72 -11.41
N LYS A 416 10.00 23.10 -12.53
CA LYS A 416 9.49 23.81 -13.72
C LYS A 416 8.02 23.52 -14.03
N LEU A 417 7.40 22.50 -13.44
CA LEU A 417 5.98 22.23 -13.61
C LEU A 417 5.16 23.03 -12.59
N LEU A 418 4.30 23.90 -13.14
CA LEU A 418 3.26 24.77 -12.56
C LEU A 418 3.38 25.23 -11.09
N GLY A 419 3.45 26.56 -10.91
CA GLY A 419 3.00 27.33 -9.73
C GLY A 419 3.26 26.73 -8.33
N ASP A 420 4.21 27.30 -7.59
CA ASP A 420 4.63 26.82 -6.26
C ASP A 420 3.49 26.41 -5.30
N PRO A 421 3.67 25.29 -4.55
CA PRO A 421 4.92 24.92 -3.90
C PRO A 421 5.38 23.52 -4.33
N CYS A 422 6.12 23.46 -5.43
CA CYS A 422 6.88 22.30 -5.79
C CYS A 422 8.08 22.24 -4.84
N VAL A 423 7.85 21.68 -3.65
CA VAL A 423 8.93 21.54 -2.68
C VAL A 423 9.73 20.30 -3.03
N SER A 424 10.67 20.48 -3.96
CA SER A 424 11.74 19.55 -4.38
C SER A 424 11.58 18.14 -3.80
N MET A 425 10.86 17.28 -4.52
CA MET A 425 10.64 15.86 -4.22
C MET A 425 11.88 15.20 -3.61
N VAL A 426 13.06 15.43 -4.19
CA VAL A 426 14.32 14.84 -3.71
C VAL A 426 14.88 15.54 -2.47
N ARG A 427 14.78 16.87 -2.33
CA ARG A 427 15.30 17.58 -1.14
C ARG A 427 14.39 17.33 0.07
N LYS A 428 13.07 17.24 -0.13
CA LYS A 428 12.12 16.85 0.92
C LYS A 428 12.22 15.37 1.25
N LEU A 429 12.31 14.45 0.29
CA LEU A 429 12.61 13.04 0.62
C LEU A 429 13.95 12.94 1.35
N GLN A 430 15.04 13.56 0.87
CA GLN A 430 16.34 13.50 1.55
C GLN A 430 16.32 14.11 2.96
N ILE A 431 15.70 15.27 3.17
CA ILE A 431 15.60 15.90 4.50
C ILE A 431 14.63 15.12 5.42
N LEU A 432 13.50 14.61 4.92
CA LEU A 432 12.58 13.82 5.75
C LEU A 432 13.21 12.48 6.15
N PHE A 433 13.94 11.83 5.24
CA PHE A 433 14.62 10.57 5.48
C PHE A 433 15.85 10.71 6.39
N PHE A 434 16.76 11.66 6.10
CA PHE A 434 17.99 11.85 6.89
C PHE A 434 17.79 12.67 8.19
N TYR A 435 16.87 13.63 8.24
CA TYR A 435 16.68 14.49 9.43
C TYR A 435 15.43 14.14 10.27
N LYS A 436 14.52 13.29 9.80
CA LYS A 436 13.30 12.93 10.56
C LYS A 436 13.22 11.46 10.94
N TYR A 437 13.57 10.56 10.02
CA TYR A 437 13.63 9.11 10.28
C TYR A 437 15.03 8.63 10.67
N ALA A 438 16.12 9.23 10.18
CA ALA A 438 17.44 8.89 10.68
C ALA A 438 17.67 9.28 12.14
N PRO A 439 17.03 10.31 12.75
CA PRO A 439 17.00 10.46 14.20
C PRO A 439 16.17 9.40 14.91
N SER A 440 15.17 8.76 14.30
CA SER A 440 14.58 7.56 14.90
C SER A 440 15.56 6.37 14.88
N MET A 441 16.44 6.33 13.88
CA MET A 441 17.57 5.40 13.77
C MET A 441 18.75 5.78 14.71
N LEU A 442 19.00 7.07 14.93
CA LEU A 442 20.05 7.62 15.80
C LEU A 442 19.59 7.76 17.25
N VAL A 443 18.30 7.85 17.52
CA VAL A 443 17.71 7.65 18.86
C VAL A 443 17.72 6.17 19.19
N LEU A 444 17.56 5.29 18.20
CA LEU A 444 18.01 3.91 18.33
C LEU A 444 19.51 3.84 18.57
N THR A 445 20.36 4.73 18.03
CA THR A 445 21.79 4.78 18.40
C THR A 445 22.11 5.42 19.75
N SER A 446 21.28 6.32 20.28
CA SER A 446 21.41 6.78 21.67
C SER A 446 20.89 5.72 22.65
N ILE A 447 19.95 4.87 22.22
CA ILE A 447 19.67 3.56 22.83
C ILE A 447 20.84 2.58 22.58
N LEU A 448 21.56 2.63 21.44
CA LEU A 448 22.82 1.90 21.22
C LEU A 448 23.97 2.43 22.12
N GLY A 449 23.81 3.60 22.74
CA GLY A 449 24.65 4.10 23.82
C GLY A 449 24.24 3.64 25.22
N SER A 450 23.08 3.00 25.38
CA SER A 450 22.57 2.58 26.69
C SER A 450 23.20 1.30 27.24
N GLU A 451 24.11 0.65 26.51
CA GLU A 451 25.09 -0.25 27.16
C GLU A 451 26.07 0.53 28.07
N PHE A 452 26.04 1.87 28.05
CA PHE A 452 26.66 2.77 29.03
C PHE A 452 25.68 3.63 29.86
N SER A 453 24.35 3.46 29.72
CA SER A 453 23.38 4.15 30.58
C SER A 453 22.11 3.33 30.79
N SER A 454 22.11 2.61 31.90
CA SER A 454 20.96 1.94 32.49
C SER A 454 19.93 2.97 33.01
N THR A 455 19.03 3.53 32.18
CA THR A 455 17.98 4.43 32.73
C THR A 455 16.69 4.68 31.92
N ILE A 456 16.23 3.89 30.94
CA ILE A 456 15.00 4.28 30.17
C ILE A 456 13.89 3.20 30.02
N TYR A 457 13.89 2.12 30.83
CA TYR A 457 12.68 1.29 31.02
C TYR A 457 12.24 1.13 32.48
N TRP A 458 12.79 1.92 33.38
CA TRP A 458 12.28 2.07 34.74
C TRP A 458 11.65 3.46 34.85
N LEU A 459 10.35 3.57 34.60
CA LEU A 459 9.58 4.59 35.30
C LEU A 459 9.89 4.40 36.79
N PRO A 460 10.36 5.43 37.52
CA PRO A 460 10.61 5.32 38.93
C PRO A 460 9.25 5.12 39.60
N SER A 461 8.88 3.86 39.81
CA SER A 461 8.11 3.52 40.99
C SER A 461 8.93 4.13 42.12
N ARG A 462 8.36 5.11 42.84
CA ARG A 462 8.96 5.77 44.01
C ARG A 462 9.97 4.81 44.65
N GLN A 463 11.24 5.20 44.64
CA GLN A 463 12.23 4.61 45.52
C GLN A 463 11.70 4.83 46.95
N LEU A 464 10.88 3.91 47.44
CA LEU A 464 10.96 3.57 48.84
C LEU A 464 12.35 2.98 48.97
N GLY A 465 13.22 3.76 49.62
CA GLY A 465 14.58 3.35 49.93
C GLY A 465 14.54 1.90 50.41
N CYS A 466 15.34 1.06 49.78
CA CYS A 466 15.77 -0.13 50.47
C CYS A 466 16.54 0.40 51.68
N ASP A 467 16.03 0.20 52.88
CA ASP A 467 16.81 0.43 54.09
C ASP A 467 18.16 -0.24 53.88
N THR A 468 19.20 0.58 53.89
CA THR A 468 20.56 0.29 53.44
C THR A 468 21.28 -0.81 54.23
N LEU A 469 20.61 -1.45 55.18
CA LEU A 469 21.19 -2.45 56.08
C LEU A 469 21.10 -3.91 55.58
N ILE A 470 20.20 -4.25 54.64
CA ILE A 470 19.88 -5.68 54.36
C ILE A 470 20.54 -6.22 53.08
N CYS A 471 21.03 -5.37 52.17
CA CYS A 471 21.57 -5.82 50.88
C CYS A 471 23.08 -6.13 50.88
N VAL A 472 23.82 -5.80 51.93
CA VAL A 472 25.27 -6.06 52.06
C VAL A 472 25.50 -7.32 52.91
N GLY A 473 24.97 -8.45 52.45
CA GLY A 473 25.33 -9.76 52.99
C GLY A 473 26.57 -10.31 52.30
N ASP A 474 27.43 -10.98 53.07
CA ASP A 474 28.66 -11.64 52.61
C ASP A 474 28.42 -12.57 51.41
N VAL A 475 29.35 -12.59 50.46
CA VAL A 475 29.29 -13.53 49.32
C VAL A 475 29.89 -14.85 49.77
N ASP A 476 29.03 -15.82 50.06
CA ASP A 476 29.48 -17.15 50.47
C ASP A 476 30.03 -17.90 49.24
N PRO A 477 31.33 -18.24 49.20
CA PRO A 477 31.93 -18.92 48.07
C PRO A 477 31.44 -20.36 47.89
N ASP A 478 30.76 -20.98 48.85
CA ASP A 478 30.25 -22.36 48.72
C ASP A 478 28.80 -22.42 48.25
N VAL A 479 28.14 -21.27 48.12
CA VAL A 479 26.75 -21.16 47.67
C VAL A 479 26.68 -20.76 46.19
N ALA A 480 25.90 -21.50 45.41
CA ALA A 480 25.67 -21.22 43.99
C ALA A 480 24.60 -20.16 43.78
N ILE A 481 23.50 -20.20 44.53
CA ILE A 481 22.40 -19.23 44.43
C ILE A 481 22.01 -18.77 45.83
N GLN A 482 22.01 -17.46 46.10
CA GLN A 482 21.50 -16.88 47.34
C GLN A 482 20.27 -16.02 47.02
N LEU A 483 19.11 -16.39 47.55
CA LEU A 483 17.88 -15.57 47.46
C LEU A 483 17.79 -14.67 48.70
N ARG A 484 17.64 -13.36 48.47
CA ARG A 484 17.57 -12.33 49.51
C ARG A 484 16.24 -11.58 49.40
N GLY A 485 15.20 -12.11 50.05
CA GLY A 485 13.86 -11.50 50.10
C GLY A 485 13.23 -11.29 48.73
N LEU A 486 13.43 -12.27 47.83
CA LEU A 486 13.05 -12.11 46.43
C LEU A 486 11.53 -12.13 46.29
N THR A 487 10.95 -11.01 45.84
CA THR A 487 9.49 -10.84 45.70
C THR A 487 9.08 -10.42 44.30
N LYS A 488 7.99 -11.02 43.83
CA LYS A 488 7.32 -10.66 42.58
C LYS A 488 5.84 -10.36 42.81
N SER A 489 5.45 -9.10 42.63
CA SER A 489 4.06 -8.68 42.58
C SER A 489 3.62 -8.39 41.15
N TYR A 490 2.36 -8.70 40.83
CA TYR A 490 1.73 -8.35 39.56
C TYR A 490 0.61 -7.34 39.83
N SER A 491 0.76 -6.11 39.35
CA SER A 491 -0.33 -5.14 39.37
C SER A 491 -1.27 -5.43 38.20
N MET A 492 -2.53 -5.73 38.50
CA MET A 492 -3.55 -5.90 37.47
C MET A 492 -4.18 -4.54 37.19
N ALA A 493 -3.98 -3.99 35.99
CA ALA A 493 -4.62 -2.76 35.54
C ALA A 493 -6.07 -3.00 35.09
N LEU A 494 -6.86 -3.72 35.88
CA LEU A 494 -8.31 -3.80 35.72
C LEU A 494 -8.93 -2.78 36.66
N LYS A 495 -9.57 -1.74 36.11
CA LYS A 495 -10.54 -0.91 36.83
C LYS A 495 -11.76 -1.77 37.21
N ILE A 496 -11.58 -2.76 38.08
CA ILE A 496 -12.69 -3.33 38.82
C ILE A 496 -12.74 -2.51 40.10
N ARG A 497 -13.88 -1.87 40.30
CA ARG A 497 -14.21 -1.04 41.45
C ARG A 497 -14.29 -1.96 42.67
N CYS A 498 -13.15 -2.33 43.25
CA CYS A 498 -13.12 -2.95 44.57
C CYS A 498 -13.75 -1.95 45.55
N HIS A 499 -14.69 -2.43 46.38
CA HIS A 499 -15.58 -1.60 47.19
C HIS A 499 -14.89 -0.98 48.44
N TYR A 500 -13.56 -0.85 48.39
CA TYR A 500 -12.73 -0.18 49.37
C TYR A 500 -11.55 0.43 48.62
N ASN A 501 -11.09 1.61 49.00
CA ASN A 501 -10.19 2.52 48.27
C ASN A 501 -8.73 2.01 48.11
N GLU A 502 -8.50 0.72 47.99
CA GLU A 502 -7.18 0.10 47.83
C GLU A 502 -7.04 -0.62 46.48
N MET A 503 -5.95 -0.36 45.77
CA MET A 503 -5.56 -1.14 44.58
C MET A 503 -5.30 -2.59 45.02
N CYS A 504 -6.17 -3.52 44.62
CA CYS A 504 -5.88 -4.94 44.74
C CYS A 504 -4.73 -5.30 43.77
N SER A 505 -3.51 -5.36 44.29
CA SER A 505 -2.39 -6.00 43.60
C SER A 505 -2.47 -7.51 43.86
N LEU A 506 -2.41 -8.31 42.80
CA LEU A 506 -2.32 -9.76 42.95
C LEU A 506 -0.87 -10.06 43.36
N PHE A 507 -0.65 -10.23 44.66
CA PHE A 507 0.63 -10.69 45.17
C PHE A 507 0.82 -12.15 44.79
N SER A 508 1.86 -12.44 44.00
CA SER A 508 2.42 -13.80 44.03
C SER A 508 3.24 -13.86 45.32
N PRO A 509 2.93 -14.78 46.25
CA PRO A 509 3.61 -14.86 47.54
C PRO A 509 5.01 -15.47 47.33
N LEU A 510 5.94 -14.66 46.84
CA LEU A 510 7.36 -14.96 46.93
C LEU A 510 7.96 -13.96 47.90
N ASP A 511 8.31 -14.40 49.10
CA ASP A 511 9.29 -13.72 49.95
C ASP A 511 10.29 -14.81 50.37
N LEU A 512 11.21 -15.10 49.45
CA LEU A 512 12.10 -16.25 49.57
C LEU A 512 13.48 -15.82 50.05
N TRP A 513 13.88 -16.41 51.18
CA TRP A 513 15.22 -16.38 51.73
C TRP A 513 15.77 -17.81 51.73
N MET A 514 16.61 -18.13 50.75
CA MET A 514 17.12 -19.49 50.61
C MET A 514 18.46 -19.51 49.88
N ASN A 515 19.37 -20.34 50.37
CA ASN A 515 20.69 -20.56 49.78
C ASN A 515 20.76 -21.95 49.17
N PHE A 516 21.24 -22.02 47.93
CA PHE A 516 21.46 -23.26 47.20
C PHE A 516 22.96 -23.51 47.10
N PRO A 517 23.49 -24.56 47.75
CA PRO A 517 24.91 -24.89 47.70
C PRO A 517 25.36 -25.28 46.29
N LYS A 518 26.67 -25.10 46.02
CA LYS A 518 27.28 -25.52 44.75
C LYS A 518 27.20 -27.04 44.57
N ASN A 519 27.11 -27.47 43.30
CA ASN A 519 27.16 -28.87 42.88
C ASN A 519 26.08 -29.79 43.47
N GLN A 520 24.96 -29.25 43.96
CA GLN A 520 23.82 -30.05 44.40
C GLN A 520 22.66 -29.97 43.41
N LEU A 521 21.97 -31.10 43.23
CA LEU A 521 20.72 -31.17 42.47
C LEU A 521 19.58 -30.73 43.39
N PHE A 522 19.00 -29.56 43.12
CA PHE A 522 17.83 -29.07 43.84
C PHE A 522 16.57 -29.21 43.00
N CYS A 523 15.51 -29.79 43.58
CA CYS A 523 14.21 -29.93 42.93
C CYS A 523 13.19 -29.00 43.60
N LEU A 524 12.60 -28.08 42.84
CA LEU A 524 11.49 -27.25 43.29
C LEU A 524 10.17 -28.00 43.09
N LEU A 525 9.56 -28.46 44.19
CA LEU A 525 8.27 -29.18 44.20
C LEU A 525 7.18 -28.33 44.87
N GLY A 526 5.94 -28.45 44.40
CA GLY A 526 4.80 -27.74 44.98
C GLY A 526 3.56 -27.76 44.06
N SER A 527 2.42 -27.33 44.58
CA SER A 527 1.16 -27.26 43.83
C SER A 527 1.22 -26.32 42.61
N ASN A 528 0.34 -26.52 41.63
CA ASN A 528 0.19 -25.59 40.50
C ASN A 528 -0.17 -24.20 41.04
N GLY A 529 0.52 -23.15 40.56
CA GLY A 529 0.32 -21.78 41.05
C GLY A 529 1.19 -21.36 42.24
N ALA A 530 1.95 -22.27 42.86
CA ALA A 530 2.85 -21.95 44.00
C ALA A 530 4.07 -21.06 43.65
N GLY A 531 4.17 -20.52 42.42
CA GLY A 531 5.23 -19.58 42.05
C GLY A 531 6.57 -20.19 41.61
N LYS A 532 6.72 -21.52 41.51
CA LYS A 532 7.95 -22.21 41.06
C LYS A 532 8.50 -21.71 39.73
N SER A 533 7.66 -21.70 38.68
CA SER A 533 8.06 -21.23 37.36
C SER A 533 8.35 -19.72 37.35
N THR A 534 7.68 -18.95 38.21
CA THR A 534 7.93 -17.52 38.41
C THR A 534 9.29 -17.28 39.03
N LEU A 535 9.68 -18.07 40.05
CA LEU A 535 11.02 -18.01 40.66
C LEU A 535 12.10 -18.28 39.61
N ILE A 536 11.97 -19.36 38.85
CA ILE A 536 12.92 -19.69 37.78
C ILE A 536 12.97 -18.57 36.72
N SER A 537 11.82 -18.00 36.36
CA SER A 537 11.76 -16.88 35.39
C SER A 537 12.41 -15.60 35.92
N CYS A 538 12.35 -15.35 37.23
CA CYS A 538 13.03 -14.22 37.86
C CYS A 538 14.55 -14.45 37.92
N LEU A 539 14.99 -15.65 38.29
CA LEU A 539 16.40 -16.01 38.35
C LEU A 539 17.08 -16.01 36.98
N THR A 540 16.36 -16.42 35.94
CA THR A 540 16.84 -16.41 34.55
C THR A 540 16.70 -15.05 33.86
N GLY A 541 16.11 -14.07 34.54
CA GLY A 541 15.95 -12.69 34.04
C GLY A 541 14.95 -12.54 32.88
N ILE A 542 14.01 -13.48 32.74
CA ILE A 542 12.85 -13.36 31.82
C ILE A 542 11.85 -12.36 32.39
N THR A 543 11.63 -12.45 33.71
CA THR A 543 10.70 -11.59 34.44
C THR A 543 11.51 -10.75 35.42
N PRO A 544 11.37 -9.40 35.43
CA PRO A 544 12.08 -8.58 36.40
C PRO A 544 11.54 -8.83 37.81
N VAL A 545 12.41 -8.83 38.82
CA VAL A 545 12.02 -8.89 40.24
C VAL A 545 11.38 -7.58 40.69
N THR A 546 10.43 -7.63 41.63
CA THR A 546 9.81 -6.43 42.19
C THR A 546 10.59 -5.93 43.42
N HIS A 547 10.86 -6.82 44.40
CA HIS A 547 11.65 -6.51 45.60
C HIS A 547 12.68 -7.62 45.87
N GLY A 548 13.67 -7.32 46.71
CA GLY A 548 14.80 -8.21 47.01
C GLY A 548 15.80 -8.38 45.87
N ASP A 549 16.75 -9.29 46.08
CA ASP A 549 17.79 -9.64 45.10
C ASP A 549 18.10 -11.15 45.13
N ALA A 550 18.80 -11.63 44.11
CA ALA A 550 19.42 -12.95 44.11
C ALA A 550 20.85 -12.88 43.57
N LEU A 551 21.77 -13.57 44.25
CA LEU A 551 23.15 -13.73 43.79
C LEU A 551 23.31 -15.12 43.20
N ILE A 552 23.77 -15.22 41.96
CA ILE A 552 24.11 -16.48 41.30
C ILE A 552 25.61 -16.48 41.01
N TYR A 553 26.36 -17.38 41.64
CA TYR A 553 27.84 -17.37 41.63
C TYR A 553 28.43 -15.98 41.94
N GLY A 554 27.90 -15.31 42.96
CA GLY A 554 28.33 -13.96 43.37
C GLY A 554 27.83 -12.82 42.47
N ASN A 555 27.11 -13.11 41.39
CA ASN A 555 26.56 -12.10 40.49
C ASN A 555 25.11 -11.77 40.85
N SER A 556 24.83 -10.50 41.12
CA SER A 556 23.45 -10.01 41.34
C SER A 556 22.62 -10.07 40.07
N ILE A 557 21.37 -10.55 40.20
CA ILE A 557 20.39 -10.54 39.11
C ILE A 557 19.89 -9.12 38.78
N ARG A 558 20.04 -8.17 39.70
CA ARG A 558 19.72 -6.75 39.46
C ARG A 558 20.82 -6.02 38.69
N ASN A 559 22.06 -6.50 38.78
CA ASN A 559 23.17 -5.92 38.04
C ASN A 559 23.18 -6.43 36.59
N SER A 560 23.25 -5.52 35.61
CA SER A 560 23.25 -5.85 34.17
C SER A 560 24.42 -6.77 33.77
N LYS A 561 25.61 -6.57 34.37
CA LYS A 561 26.79 -7.42 34.14
C LYS A 561 26.63 -8.81 34.78
N GLY A 562 25.95 -8.87 35.92
CA GLY A 562 25.68 -10.14 36.60
C GLY A 562 24.66 -10.97 35.83
N MET A 563 23.56 -10.33 35.41
CA MET A 563 22.48 -10.95 34.65
C MET A 563 22.94 -11.53 33.31
N SER A 564 23.85 -10.85 32.58
CA SER A 564 24.38 -11.39 31.31
C SER A 564 25.18 -12.69 31.49
N THR A 565 25.86 -12.84 32.63
CA THR A 565 26.61 -14.05 33.00
C THR A 565 25.65 -15.19 33.37
N ILE A 566 24.62 -14.88 34.14
CA ILE A 566 23.58 -15.83 34.58
C ILE A 566 22.79 -16.38 33.39
N ARG A 567 22.38 -15.49 32.49
CA ARG A 567 21.61 -15.81 31.29
C ARG A 567 22.28 -16.88 30.43
N ARG A 568 23.61 -16.85 30.30
CA ARG A 568 24.40 -17.85 29.55
C ARG A 568 24.25 -19.30 30.06
N LEU A 569 23.82 -19.48 31.31
CA LEU A 569 23.66 -20.76 31.98
C LEU A 569 22.23 -21.34 31.87
N ALA A 570 21.23 -20.53 31.48
CA ALA A 570 19.82 -20.93 31.45
C ALA A 570 19.41 -21.70 30.17
N ARG A 571 18.42 -22.61 30.28
CA ARG A 571 17.93 -23.49 29.18
C ARG A 571 16.50 -23.10 28.76
N PHE A 572 16.19 -23.20 27.46
CA PHE A 572 14.89 -22.83 26.85
C PHE A 572 14.49 -23.70 25.67
N ASP A 573 13.18 -23.88 25.49
CA ASP A 573 12.56 -24.78 24.51
C ASP A 573 12.06 -24.09 23.22
N SER A 574 12.37 -22.80 23.01
CA SER A 574 11.94 -22.08 21.79
C SER A 574 12.89 -22.36 20.62
N LEU A 575 12.39 -23.06 19.60
CA LEU A 575 13.12 -23.42 18.37
C LEU A 575 12.41 -22.88 17.11
N TRP A 576 13.16 -22.56 16.06
CA TRP A 576 12.60 -22.30 14.74
C TRP A 576 12.23 -23.61 14.06
N ASN A 577 10.93 -23.81 13.80
CA ASN A 577 10.45 -25.02 13.11
C ASN A 577 11.14 -25.28 11.76
N ALA A 578 11.60 -24.23 11.08
CA ALA A 578 12.24 -24.32 9.76
C ALA A 578 13.74 -24.66 9.80
N LEU A 579 14.41 -24.53 10.96
CA LEU A 579 15.83 -24.84 11.14
C LEU A 579 16.02 -26.28 11.64
N SER A 580 17.14 -26.90 11.27
CA SER A 580 17.55 -28.22 11.77
C SER A 580 18.26 -28.13 13.13
N THR A 581 18.39 -29.23 13.88
CA THR A 581 19.14 -29.22 15.16
C THR A 581 20.56 -28.71 14.96
N LYS A 582 21.24 -29.17 13.91
CA LYS A 582 22.60 -28.76 13.59
C LYS A 582 22.71 -27.26 13.36
N GLU A 583 21.74 -26.67 12.67
CA GLU A 583 21.70 -25.21 12.44
C GLU A 583 21.41 -24.43 13.72
N HIS A 584 20.52 -24.92 14.59
CA HIS A 584 20.28 -24.31 15.90
C HIS A 584 21.54 -24.33 16.75
N LEU A 585 22.21 -25.48 16.87
CA LEU A 585 23.44 -25.60 17.65
C LEU A 585 24.55 -24.70 17.09
N HIS A 586 24.68 -24.59 15.76
CA HIS A 586 25.59 -23.63 15.15
C HIS A 586 25.20 -22.17 15.43
N LEU A 587 23.91 -21.83 15.40
CA LEU A 587 23.43 -20.49 15.73
C LEU A 587 23.73 -20.14 17.19
N PHE A 588 23.38 -21.02 18.13
CA PHE A 588 23.60 -20.82 19.55
C PHE A 588 25.09 -20.78 19.90
N ALA A 589 25.90 -21.62 19.26
CA ALA A 589 27.35 -21.56 19.43
C ALA A 589 27.95 -20.23 18.94
N ASN A 590 27.39 -19.64 17.87
CA ASN A 590 27.79 -18.31 17.43
C ASN A 590 27.35 -17.21 18.40
N ILE A 591 26.13 -17.28 18.91
CA ILE A 591 25.60 -16.30 19.87
C ILE A 591 26.44 -16.30 21.15
N LYS A 592 26.80 -17.49 21.66
CA LYS A 592 27.63 -17.66 22.85
C LYS A 592 29.12 -17.31 22.63
N GLY A 593 29.57 -17.07 21.40
CA GLY A 593 30.94 -16.66 21.09
C GLY A 593 31.95 -17.80 20.93
N LEU A 594 31.51 -19.00 20.53
CA LEU A 594 32.47 -20.09 20.29
C LEU A 594 33.35 -19.79 19.06
N PRO A 595 34.69 -19.91 19.19
CA PRO A 595 35.62 -19.79 18.08
C PRO A 595 35.28 -20.72 16.91
N MET A 596 35.55 -20.29 15.68
CA MET A 596 35.24 -21.09 14.49
C MET A 596 35.90 -22.48 14.49
N ALA A 597 37.11 -22.58 15.04
CA ALA A 597 37.88 -23.83 15.06
C ALA A 597 37.21 -24.93 15.89
N THR A 598 36.70 -24.60 17.08
CA THR A 598 36.13 -25.57 18.04
C THR A 598 34.64 -25.80 17.85
N ARG A 599 33.95 -24.93 17.10
CA ARG A 599 32.50 -24.97 16.95
C ARG A 599 31.99 -26.27 16.33
N LYS A 600 32.63 -26.76 15.27
CA LYS A 600 32.17 -27.96 14.55
C LYS A 600 32.32 -29.22 15.41
N SER A 601 33.44 -29.34 16.12
CA SER A 601 33.68 -30.48 17.01
C SER A 601 32.70 -30.46 18.18
N GLU A 602 32.45 -29.29 18.76
CA GLU A 602 31.53 -29.18 19.92
C GLU A 602 30.08 -29.46 19.54
N VAL A 603 29.61 -28.95 18.40
CA VAL A 603 28.26 -29.27 17.89
C VAL A 603 28.12 -30.76 17.63
N LYS A 604 29.15 -31.41 17.06
CA LYS A 604 29.13 -32.87 16.84
C LYS A 604 29.10 -33.64 18.16
N ARG A 605 29.90 -33.22 19.14
CA ARG A 605 29.95 -33.83 20.48
C ARG A 605 28.57 -33.79 21.15
N LEU A 606 27.94 -32.62 21.19
CA LEU A 606 26.61 -32.45 21.79
C LEU A 606 25.51 -33.26 21.10
N LEU A 607 25.60 -33.45 19.78
CA LEU A 607 24.64 -34.29 19.05
C LEU A 607 24.78 -35.78 19.40
N VAL A 608 26.01 -36.24 19.64
CA VAL A 608 26.30 -37.63 20.05
C VAL A 608 25.93 -37.85 21.51
N ASP A 609 26.25 -36.90 22.40
CA ASP A 609 25.95 -36.97 23.84
C ASP A 609 24.43 -37.09 24.11
N VAL A 610 23.59 -36.58 23.21
CA VAL A 610 22.11 -36.61 23.30
C VAL A 610 21.49 -37.66 22.36
N ASP A 611 22.29 -38.46 21.65
CA ASP A 611 21.86 -39.51 20.71
C ASP A 611 20.86 -39.04 19.63
N ILE A 612 21.10 -37.84 19.08
CA ILE A 612 20.27 -37.23 18.02
C ILE A 612 21.08 -36.91 16.75
N ASP A 613 22.28 -37.46 16.62
CA ASP A 613 23.18 -37.25 15.48
C ASP A 613 22.55 -37.70 14.14
N LYS A 614 21.86 -38.84 14.13
CA LYS A 614 21.18 -39.40 12.95
C LYS A 614 20.10 -38.48 12.39
N ILE A 615 19.43 -37.74 13.27
CA ILE A 615 18.36 -36.81 12.89
C ILE A 615 18.81 -35.35 12.85
N ALA A 616 20.11 -35.05 13.06
CA ALA A 616 20.60 -33.68 13.25
C ALA A 616 20.29 -32.69 12.10
N ASN A 617 20.10 -33.20 10.88
CA ASN A 617 19.74 -32.40 9.69
C ASN A 617 18.22 -32.28 9.45
N VAL A 618 17.41 -33.00 10.22
CA VAL A 618 15.95 -32.92 10.17
C VAL A 618 15.48 -31.61 10.82
N ARG A 619 14.38 -31.05 10.32
CA ARG A 619 13.84 -29.78 10.81
C ARG A 619 13.21 -29.96 12.19
N ALA A 620 13.38 -28.96 13.06
CA ALA A 620 12.81 -28.99 14.41
C ALA A 620 11.27 -29.09 14.41
N GLY A 621 10.61 -28.59 13.36
CA GLY A 621 9.16 -28.71 13.18
C GLY A 621 8.66 -30.16 13.13
N SER A 622 9.46 -31.09 12.62
CA SER A 622 9.14 -32.53 12.48
C SER A 622 9.44 -33.36 13.74
N TYR A 623 10.03 -32.76 14.77
CA TYR A 623 10.37 -33.48 16.00
C TYR A 623 9.19 -33.69 16.94
N SER A 624 9.24 -34.82 17.63
CA SER A 624 8.41 -35.08 18.80
C SER A 624 8.74 -34.08 19.93
N GLY A 625 7.82 -33.88 20.86
CA GLY A 625 8.07 -33.01 22.02
C GLY A 625 9.27 -33.47 22.87
N GLY A 626 9.51 -34.78 22.96
CA GLY A 626 10.66 -35.34 23.67
C GLY A 626 11.99 -35.03 22.98
N THR A 627 12.05 -35.18 21.65
CA THR A 627 13.24 -34.87 20.85
C THR A 627 13.57 -33.37 20.82
N ARG A 628 12.58 -32.49 21.02
CA ARG A 628 12.79 -31.05 21.09
C ARG A 628 13.40 -30.58 22.42
N ARG A 629 13.14 -31.29 23.52
CA ARG A 629 13.66 -31.00 24.86
C ARG A 629 15.09 -31.53 24.99
#